data_AF-A0A7C3VK90-F1
#
_entry.id   AF-A0A7C3VK90-F1
#
_cell.length_a   1.000
_cell.length_b   1.000
_cell.length_c   1.000
_cell.angle_alpha   90.00
_cell.angle_beta   90.00
_cell.angle_gamma   90.00
#
_symmetry.space_group_name_H-M   'P 1'
#
loop_
_entity.id
_entity.type
_entity.pdbx_description
1 polymer ?
#
loop_
_entity_poly.entity_id
_entity_poly.type
_entity_poly.pdbx_seq_one_letter_code
_entity_poly.pdbx_strand_id
1 'polypeptide(L)' 'MSQTTLQTPELIRALRDRLGISQEKLAARLGVSFQTVNRWERGRANPSPMAMTLIEQQLRQMGERAQDLLETYFVP' A
#
# COMPACT_ATOMS: atom_id res chain seq x y z
N MET A 1 17.63 15.96 10.23
CA MET A 1 16.59 14.91 10.32
C MET A 1 16.04 14.74 8.93
N SER A 2 16.49 13.71 8.22
CA SER A 2 16.19 13.54 6.79
C SER A 2 14.72 13.18 6.63
N GLN A 3 13.99 14.03 5.89
CA GLN A 3 12.65 13.73 5.41
C GLN A 3 12.79 12.59 4.39
N THR A 4 12.59 11.35 4.80
CA THR A 4 12.58 10.23 3.87
C THR A 4 11.25 10.30 3.12
N THR A 5 11.29 10.78 1.88
CA THR A 5 10.13 10.75 0.95
C THR A 5 9.82 9.29 0.64
N LEU A 6 9.03 8.66 1.51
CA LEU A 6 8.64 7.26 1.37
C LEU A 6 7.92 7.06 0.02
N GLN A 7 8.41 6.11 -0.76
CA GLN A 7 7.96 5.86 -2.13
C GLN A 7 6.79 4.86 -2.14
N THR A 8 5.95 4.89 -3.18
CA THR A 8 4.79 3.98 -3.30
C THR A 8 5.11 2.49 -3.11
N PRO A 9 6.26 1.94 -3.56
CA PRO A 9 6.61 0.54 -3.30
C PRO A 9 6.71 0.18 -1.81
N GLU A 10 7.17 1.12 -0.97
CA GLU A 10 7.33 0.93 0.47
C GLU A 10 5.97 0.89 1.16
N LEU A 11 5.02 1.73 0.72
CA LEU A 11 3.63 1.71 1.16
C LEU A 11 2.99 0.34 0.94
N ILE A 12 3.12 -0.21 -0.27
CA ILE A 12 2.47 -1.48 -0.62
C ILE A 12 3.05 -2.63 0.21
N ARG A 13 4.38 -2.67 0.39
CA ARG A 13 5.02 -3.70 1.23
C ARG A 13 4.60 -3.56 2.69
N ALA A 14 4.60 -2.36 3.24
CA ALA A 14 4.22 -2.11 4.63
C ALA A 14 2.75 -2.51 4.89
N LEU A 15 1.84 -2.16 3.97
CA LEU A 15 0.45 -2.63 4.03
C LEU A 15 0.38 -4.17 4.05
N ARG A 16 1.08 -4.84 3.12
CA ARG A 16 1.09 -6.30 3.03
C ARG A 16 1.61 -6.95 4.30
N ASP A 17 2.73 -6.47 4.82
CA ASP A 17 3.41 -7.04 5.97
C ASP A 17 2.57 -6.86 7.24
N ARG A 18 1.91 -5.72 7.43
CA ARG A 18 1.00 -5.48 8.56
C ARG A 18 -0.25 -6.35 8.52
N LEU A 19 -0.70 -6.70 7.32
CA LEU A 19 -1.78 -7.65 7.12
C LEU A 19 -1.33 -9.11 7.28
N GLY A 20 -0.02 -9.40 7.21
CA GLY A 20 0.52 -10.76 7.31
C GLY A 20 0.10 -11.65 6.14
N ILE A 21 -0.07 -11.08 4.95
CA ILE A 21 -0.57 -11.79 3.77
C ILE A 21 0.45 -11.85 2.62
N SER A 22 0.26 -12.78 1.68
CA SER A 22 1.06 -12.84 0.46
C SER A 22 0.68 -11.73 -0.53
N GLN A 23 1.54 -11.48 -1.52
CA GLN A 23 1.24 -10.56 -2.62
C GLN A 23 -0.04 -10.96 -3.39
N GLU A 24 -0.26 -12.27 -3.58
CA GLU A 24 -1.47 -12.79 -4.24
C GLU A 24 -2.74 -12.49 -3.44
N LYS A 25 -2.69 -12.67 -2.12
CA LYS A 25 -3.81 -12.33 -1.24
C LYS A 25 -4.06 -10.82 -1.20
N LEU A 26 -3.01 -10.00 -1.19
CA LEU A 26 -3.17 -8.55 -1.29
C LEU A 26 -3.80 -8.15 -2.64
N ALA A 27 -3.34 -8.76 -3.73
CA ALA A 27 -3.87 -8.52 -5.07
C ALA A 27 -5.37 -8.86 -5.15
N ALA A 28 -5.77 -10.04 -4.65
CA ALA A 28 -7.17 -10.43 -4.58
C ALA A 28 -8.02 -9.44 -3.76
N ARG A 29 -7.49 -8.95 -2.64
CA ARG A 29 -8.17 -7.98 -1.77
C ARG A 29 -8.35 -6.61 -2.42
N LEU A 30 -7.40 -6.21 -3.25
CA LEU A 30 -7.43 -4.95 -4.01
C LEU A 30 -8.10 -5.09 -5.40
N GLY A 31 -8.57 -6.28 -5.77
CA GLY A 31 -9.20 -6.53 -7.07
C GLY A 31 -8.26 -6.40 -8.27
N VAL A 32 -6.97 -6.68 -8.08
CA VAL A 32 -5.94 -6.61 -9.14
C VAL A 32 -5.20 -7.95 -9.29
N SER A 33 -4.41 -8.08 -10.35
CA SER A 33 -3.58 -9.28 -10.56
C SER A 33 -2.36 -9.30 -9.62
N PHE A 34 -1.85 -10.50 -9.31
CA PHE A 34 -0.56 -10.66 -8.62
C PHE A 34 0.57 -9.88 -9.30
N GLN A 35 0.63 -9.94 -10.64
CA GLN A 35 1.65 -9.24 -11.43
C GLN A 35 1.61 -7.72 -11.21
N THR A 36 0.41 -7.17 -11.02
CA THR A 36 0.21 -5.75 -10.70
C THR A 36 0.85 -5.39 -9.36
N VAL A 37 0.53 -6.13 -8.28
CA VAL A 37 1.13 -5.91 -6.95
C VAL A 37 2.65 -6.12 -6.97
N ASN A 38 3.14 -7.17 -7.65
CA ASN A 38 4.57 -7.41 -7.80
C ASN A 38 5.29 -6.24 -8.50
N ARG A 39 4.69 -5.65 -9.54
CA ARG A 39 5.27 -4.46 -10.21
C ARG A 39 5.28 -3.24 -9.28
N TRP A 40 4.23 -3.03 -8.50
CA TRP A 40 4.18 -1.94 -7.52
C TRP A 40 5.26 -2.09 -6.45
N GLU A 41 5.35 -3.26 -5.82
CA GLU A 41 6.37 -3.50 -4.79
C GLU A 41 7.82 -3.47 -5.32
N ARG A 42 8.02 -3.64 -6.63
CA ARG A 42 9.32 -3.51 -7.30
C ARG A 42 9.58 -2.12 -7.88
N GLY A 43 8.67 -1.15 -7.70
CA GLY A 43 8.79 0.20 -8.27
C GLY A 43 8.79 0.23 -9.80
N ARG A 44 8.20 -0.79 -10.44
CA ARG A 44 8.10 -0.89 -11.91
C ARG A 44 6.81 -0.31 -12.46
N ALA A 45 5.85 0.00 -11.59
CA ALA A 45 4.61 0.69 -11.90
C ALA A 45 4.06 1.33 -10.62
N ASN A 46 3.17 2.31 -10.77
CA ASN A 46 2.43 2.90 -9.65
C ASN A 46 0.97 2.41 -9.65
N PRO A 47 0.31 2.35 -8.48
CA PRO A 47 -1.12 2.13 -8.40
C PRO A 47 -1.88 3.25 -9.12
N SER A 48 -3.00 2.91 -9.75
CA SER A 48 -3.92 3.91 -10.30
C SER A 48 -4.57 4.70 -9.17
N PRO A 49 -5.20 5.86 -9.46
CA PRO A 49 -5.94 6.61 -8.43
C PRO A 49 -7.00 5.75 -7.72
N MET A 50 -7.74 4.91 -8.46
CA MET A 50 -8.71 3.98 -7.89
C MET A 50 -8.05 2.96 -6.94
N ALA A 51 -6.89 2.41 -7.33
CA ALA A 51 -6.15 1.49 -6.47
C ALA A 51 -5.63 2.19 -5.21
N MET A 52 -5.16 3.44 -5.32
CA MET A 52 -4.77 4.26 -4.16
C MET A 52 -5.94 4.48 -3.20
N THR A 53 -7.15 4.74 -3.69
CA THR A 53 -8.35 4.84 -2.85
C THR A 53 -8.64 3.53 -2.10
N LEU A 54 -8.52 2.37 -2.77
CA LEU A 54 -8.72 1.07 -2.12
C LEU A 54 -7.64 0.78 -1.06
N ILE A 55 -6.38 1.15 -1.34
CA ILE A 55 -5.28 1.06 -0.39
C ILE A 55 -5.56 1.92 0.85
N GLU A 56 -5.98 3.18 0.65
CA GLU A 56 -6.33 4.09 1.73
C GLU A 56 -7.48 3.54 2.58
N GLN A 57 -8.56 3.06 1.95
CA GLN A 57 -9.68 2.43 2.64
C GLN A 57 -9.22 1.23 3.47
N GLN A 58 -8.33 0.40 2.91
CA GLN A 58 -7.79 -0.76 3.62
C GLN A 58 -6.98 -0.36 4.85
N LEU A 59 -6.19 0.71 4.76
CA LEU A 59 -5.43 1.26 5.88
C LEU A 59 -6.37 1.84 6.95
N ARG A 60 -7.40 2.59 6.56
CA ARG A 60 -8.41 3.13 7.50
C ARG A 60 -9.13 2.01 8.27
N GLN A 61 -9.43 0.90 7.62
CA GLN A 61 -10.02 -0.28 8.28
C GLN A 61 -9.09 -0.96 9.30
N MET A 62 -7.77 -0.80 9.17
CA MET A 62 -6.80 -1.35 10.11
C MET A 62 -6.65 -0.49 11.38
N GLY A 63 -7.20 0.73 11.41
CA GLY A 63 -7.17 1.63 12.55
C GLY A 63 -5.74 2.02 12.96
N GLU A 64 -5.46 2.03 14.26
CA GLU A 64 -4.17 2.43 14.84
C GLU A 64 -2.97 1.69 14.22
N ARG A 65 -3.17 0.44 13.80
CA ARG A 65 -2.14 -0.39 13.15
C ARG A 65 -1.64 0.17 11.82
N ALA A 66 -2.33 1.15 11.23
CA ALA A 66 -2.01 1.76 9.94
C ALA A 66 -1.88 3.28 10.02
N GLN A 67 -1.94 3.87 11.22
CA GLN A 67 -2.03 5.31 11.39
C GLN A 67 -0.81 6.05 10.82
N ASP A 68 0.40 5.57 11.08
CA ASP A 68 1.62 6.17 10.53
C ASP A 68 1.67 6.11 8.99
N LEU A 69 1.10 5.07 8.37
CA LEU A 69 1.01 4.98 6.91
C LEU A 69 -0.04 5.95 6.34
N LEU A 70 -1.13 6.21 7.07
CA LEU A 70 -2.11 7.22 6.67
C LEU A 70 -1.50 8.62 6.74
N GLU A 71 -0.84 8.94 7.86
CA GLU A 71 -0.19 10.24 8.08
C GLU A 71 0.94 10.49 7.07
N THR A 72 1.70 9.47 6.74
CA THR A 72 2.84 9.61 5.82
C THR A 72 2.42 9.79 4.36
N TYR A 73 1.34 9.13 3.91
CA TYR A 73 1.05 9.01 2.47
C TYR A 73 -0.28 9.62 2.02
N PHE A 74 -1.22 9.91 2.93
CA PHE A 74 -2.58 10.33 2.57
C PHE A 74 -3.07 11.59 3.30
N VAL A 75 -2.26 12.15 4.20
CA VAL A 75 -2.53 13.45 4.83
C VAL A 75 -1.71 14.53 4.10
N PRO A 76 -2.32 15.68 3.74
CA PRO A 76 -1.66 16.77 3.02
C PRO A 76 -0.63 17.52 3.86
#